data_AF-A0A0F2QT98-F1
#
_entry.id   AF-A0A0F2QT98-F1
#
_cell.length_a   1.000
_cell.length_b   1.000
_cell.length_c   1.000
_cell.angle_alpha   90.00
_cell.angle_beta   90.00
_cell.angle_gamma   90.00
#
_symmetry.space_group_name_H-M   'P 1'
#
loop_
_entity.id
_entity.type
_entity.pdbx_description
1 polymer ?
#
loop_
_entity_poly.entity_id
_entity_poly.type
_entity_poly.pdbx_seq_one_letter_code
_entity_poly.pdbx_strand_id
1 'polypeptide(L)' 'MLCSIATNIDESTLQTIQDLEKDLGKSLLAFKCHELKPSIVSDGELSRIKEVEKKLGMSLVAVEA' A
#
# COMPACT_ATOMS: atom_id res chain seq x y z
N MET A 1 8.69 3.63 4.15
CA MET A 1 7.62 2.70 4.53
C MET A 1 6.32 3.00 3.77
N LEU A 2 5.91 2.09 2.86
CA LEU A 2 4.59 2.13 2.21
C LEU A 2 3.80 0.92 2.68
N CYS A 3 2.58 1.14 3.19
CA CYS A 3 1.72 0.06 3.65
C CYS A 3 0.60 -0.15 2.64
N SER A 4 0.43 -1.39 2.18
CA SER A 4 -0.66 -1.80 1.30
C SER A 4 -1.57 -2.77 2.03
N ILE A 5 -2.79 -2.95 1.51
CA ILE A 5 -3.69 -4.00 2.01
C ILE A 5 -2.97 -5.34 1.87
N ALA A 6 -2.96 -6.13 2.93
CA ALA A 6 -2.40 -7.48 2.90
C ALA A 6 -3.32 -8.39 2.07
N THR A 7 -2.89 -8.74 0.86
CA THR A 7 -3.70 -9.56 -0.08
C THR A 7 -3.44 -11.06 0.03
N ASN A 8 -2.29 -11.46 0.56
CA ASN A 8 -1.87 -12.86 0.69
C ASN A 8 -1.80 -13.24 2.17
N ILE A 9 -2.98 -13.45 2.76
CA ILE A 9 -3.13 -13.86 4.16
C ILE A 9 -3.52 -15.34 4.18
N ASP A 10 -2.82 -16.15 4.96
CA ASP A 10 -3.17 -17.56 5.16
C ASP A 10 -4.36 -17.72 6.13
N GLU A 11 -4.96 -18.90 6.13
CA GLU A 11 -6.18 -19.20 6.90
C GLU A 11 -5.97 -19.06 8.42
N SER A 12 -4.79 -19.40 8.94
CA SER A 12 -4.50 -19.30 10.38
C SER A 12 -4.38 -17.85 10.84
N THR A 13 -3.74 -17.01 10.02
CA THR A 13 -3.64 -15.57 10.24
C THR A 13 -5.02 -14.91 10.13
N LEU A 14 -5.83 -15.31 9.14
CA LEU A 14 -7.18 -14.78 8.95
C LEU A 14 -8.08 -15.11 10.14
N GLN A 15 -8.05 -16.36 10.64
CA GLN A 15 -8.84 -16.79 11.79
C GLN A 15 -8.50 -15.96 13.04
N THR A 16 -7.21 -15.73 13.28
CA THR A 16 -6.73 -14.89 14.39
C THR A 16 -7.30 -13.47 14.32
N ILE A 17 -7.34 -12.87 13.13
CA ILE A 17 -7.90 -11.52 12.93
C ILE A 17 -9.41 -11.54 13.18
N GLN A 18 -10.13 -12.52 12.66
CA GLN A 18 -11.59 -12.61 12.82
C GLN A 18 -12.03 -12.79 14.28
N ASP A 19 -11.29 -13.57 15.05
CA ASP A 19 -11.61 -13.75 16.47
C ASP A 19 -11.38 -12.45 17.25
N LEU A 20 -10.33 -11.70 16.91
CA LEU A 20 -10.13 -10.35 17.44
C LEU A 20 -11.25 -9.38 17.02
N GLU A 21 -11.71 -9.42 15.77
CA GLU A 21 -12.84 -8.59 15.31
C GLU A 21 -14.12 -8.87 16.10
N LYS A 22 -14.40 -10.14 16.40
CA LYS A 22 -15.56 -10.54 17.23
C LYS A 22 -15.43 -10.01 18.66
N ASP A 23 -14.26 -10.15 19.26
CA ASP A 23 -13.99 -9.68 20.63
C ASP A 23 -14.13 -8.16 20.75
N LEU A 24 -13.71 -7.41 19.72
CA LEU A 24 -13.79 -5.95 19.70
C LEU A 24 -15.16 -5.42 19.22
N GLY A 25 -15.92 -6.23 18.49
CA GLY A 25 -17.14 -5.79 17.80
C GLY A 25 -16.87 -4.74 16.71
N LYS A 26 -15.69 -4.79 16.07
CA LYS A 26 -15.23 -3.84 15.05
C LYS A 26 -14.57 -4.60 13.90
N SER A 27 -14.71 -4.07 12.69
CA SER A 27 -13.96 -4.55 11.53
C SER A 27 -12.55 -3.95 11.52
N LEU A 28 -11.56 -4.76 11.14
CA LEU A 28 -10.16 -4.41 11.06
C LEU A 28 -9.68 -4.54 9.60
N LEU A 29 -8.84 -3.59 9.18
CA LEU A 29 -8.15 -3.66 7.90
C LEU A 29 -6.71 -4.07 8.13
N ALA A 30 -6.31 -5.19 7.52
CA ALA A 30 -4.94 -5.67 7.59
C ALA A 30 -4.08 -4.94 6.56
N PHE A 31 -3.15 -4.11 7.04
CA PHE A 31 -2.10 -3.49 6.22
C PHE A 31 -0.77 -4.16 6.47
N LYS A 32 -0.02 -4.43 5.40
CA LYS A 32 1.37 -4.87 5.47
C LYS A 32 2.26 -3.74 4.97
N CYS A 33 3.22 -3.37 5.79
CA CYS A 33 4.18 -2.32 5.47
C CYS A 33 5.43 -2.91 4.82
N HIS A 34 5.84 -2.27 3.74
CA HIS A 34 7.06 -2.57 3.01
C HIS A 34 8.01 -1.40 3.15
N GLU A 35 9.27 -1.70 3.50
CA GLU A 35 10.31 -0.70 3.41
C GLU A 35 10.68 -0.49 1.95
N LEU A 36 10.46 0.75 1.49
CA LEU A 36 10.77 1.20 0.16
C LEU A 36 11.67 2.42 0.29
N LYS A 37 12.73 2.45 -0.50
CA LYS A 37 13.62 3.59 -0.62
C LYS A 37 13.11 4.51 -1.73
N PRO A 38 12.91 5.81 -1.46
CA PRO A 38 12.55 6.76 -2.51
C PRO A 38 13.63 6.78 -3.60
N SER A 39 13.21 6.85 -4.86
CA SER A 39 14.13 7.05 -5.97
C SER A 39 14.24 8.54 -6.30
N ILE A 40 15.45 9.01 -6.63
CA ILE A 40 15.66 10.37 -7.12
C ILE A 40 15.15 10.44 -8.56
N VAL A 41 14.28 11.41 -8.82
CA VAL A 41 13.68 11.65 -10.14
C VAL A 41 14.06 13.03 -10.65
N SER A 42 14.43 13.13 -11.91
CA SER A 42 14.69 14.39 -12.61
C SER A 42 13.39 15.14 -12.94
N ASP A 43 13.49 16.44 -13.26
CA ASP A 43 12.33 17.26 -13.64
C ASP A 43 11.58 16.71 -14.87
N GLY A 44 12.31 16.12 -15.81
CA GLY A 44 11.73 15.49 -17.01
C GLY A 44 10.93 14.24 -16.67
N GLU A 45 11.44 13.38 -15.79
CA GLU A 45 10.74 12.19 -15.30
C GLU A 45 9.53 12.57 -14.46
N LEU A 46 9.67 13.55 -13.56
CA LEU A 46 8.58 14.06 -12.74
C LEU A 46 7.43 14.61 -13.59
N SER A 47 7.76 15.32 -14.68
CA SER A 47 6.75 15.85 -15.62
C SER A 47 5.95 14.73 -16.28
N ARG A 48 6.61 13.65 -16.70
CA ARG A 48 5.96 12.47 -17.28
C ARG A 48 5.09 11.73 -16.25
N ILE A 49 5.58 11.60 -15.02
CA ILE A 49 4.81 11.00 -13.92
C ILE A 49 3.50 11.79 -13.71
N LYS A 50 3.58 13.12 -13.60
CA LYS A 50 2.42 13.99 -13.37
C LYS A 50 1.36 13.92 -14.48
N GLU A 51 1.79 13.78 -15.74
CA GLU A 51 0.87 13.60 -16.86
C GLU A 51 0.05 12.31 -16.71
N VAL A 52 0.71 11.22 -16.31
CA VAL A 52 0.06 9.92 -16.07
C VAL A 52 -0.85 9.98 -14.83
N GLU A 53 -0.39 10.57 -13.73
CA GLU A 53 -1.19 10.77 -12.51
C GLU A 53 -2.52 11.47 -12.82
N LYS A 54 -2.46 12.56 -13.60
CA LYS A 54 -3.65 13.32 -14.02
C LYS A 54 -4.60 12.49 -14.90
N LYS A 55 -4.05 11.68 -15.81
CA LYS A 55 -4.86 10.83 -16.69
C LYS A 55 -5.57 9.71 -15.92
N LEU A 56 -4.90 9.14 -14.92
CA LEU A 56 -5.41 7.99 -14.17
C LEU A 56 -6.21 8.38 -12.92
N GLY A 57 -6.11 9.63 -12.45
CA GLY A 57 -6.73 10.06 -11.21
C GLY A 57 -6.08 9.40 -9.98
N MET A 58 -4.79 9.11 -10.07
CA MET A 58 -4.01 8.39 -9.05
C MET A 58 -2.71 9.14 -8.75
N SER A 59 -2.14 8.92 -7.58
CA SER A 59 -0.78 9.37 -7.26
C SER A 59 0.22 8.23 -7.43
N LEU A 60 1.37 8.53 -8.02
CA LEU A 60 2.45 7.60 -8.29
C LEU A 60 3.68 8.04 -7.48
N VAL A 61 4.31 7.09 -6.79
CA VAL A 61 5.49 7.34 -5.96
C VAL A 61 6.67 6.55 -6.53
N ALA A 62 7.74 7.26 -6.89
CA ALA A 62 8.97 6.66 -7.41
C ALA A 62 9.80 6.06 -6.27
N VAL A 63 10.09 4.77 -6.35
CA VAL A 63 10.89 4.01 -5.38
C VAL A 63 11.97 3.21 -6.11
N GLU A 64 13.03 2.83 -5.39
CA GLU A 64 14.04 1.89 -5.88
C GLU A 64 13.39 0.53 -6.21
N ALA A 65 13.89 -0.13 -7.25
CA ALA A 65 13.41 -1.42 -7.74
C ALA A 65 13.93 -2.60 -6.91
#